data_AF-A0AAD6KRB3-F1
#
_entry.id   AF-A0AAD6KRB3-F1
#
_cell.length_a   1.000
_cell.length_b   1.000
_cell.length_c   1.000
_cell.angle_alpha   90.00
_cell.angle_beta   90.00
_cell.angle_gamma   90.00
#
_symmetry.space_group_name_H-M   'P 1'
#
loop_
_entity.id
_entity.type
_entity.pdbx_description
1 polymer ?
#
loop_
_entity_poly.entity_id
_entity_poly.type
_entity_poly.pdbx_seq_one_letter_code
_entity_poly.pdbx_strand_id
1 'polypeptide(L)'
;MASKTERKAIGIDLGTTYSCVGVWQNDRVEIIANDQGNRTTPSYVAFTDTERLIGDAAKNQVAMNPQNTVFDAKRLIGRRFSDPSVQSDMKHWPFKVVPGPADKPVIVVQYKGEEKKFSAEEISSMVLTKMKEIAEAYLGPCRE
;
A
#
# COMPACT_ATOMS: atom_id res chain seq x y z
N MET A 1 20.80 -26.85 22.89
CA MET A 1 19.64 -27.16 22.03
C MET A 1 19.40 -25.94 21.15
N ALA A 2 19.52 -26.05 19.83
CA ALA A 2 19.19 -24.94 18.94
C ALA A 2 17.68 -24.69 19.03
N SER A 3 17.26 -23.47 19.37
CA SER A 3 15.85 -23.09 19.30
C SER A 3 15.42 -23.24 17.85
N LYS A 4 14.47 -24.14 17.59
CA LYS A 4 13.87 -24.31 16.27
C LYS A 4 13.20 -22.97 15.93
N THR A 5 13.79 -22.18 15.05
CA THR A 5 13.17 -20.93 14.59
C THR A 5 11.94 -21.33 13.79
N GLU A 6 10.76 -21.26 14.40
CA GLU A 6 9.51 -21.49 13.69
C GLU A 6 9.30 -20.35 12.70
N ARG A 7 9.49 -20.65 11.42
CA ARG A 7 9.13 -19.75 10.33
C ARG A 7 7.62 -19.68 10.27
N LYS A 8 7.05 -18.54 10.65
CA LYS A 8 5.62 -18.26 10.49
C LYS A 8 5.36 -17.73 9.08
N ALA A 9 4.33 -18.26 8.43
CA ALA A 9 3.86 -17.75 7.14
C ALA A 9 2.66 -16.83 7.34
N ILE A 10 2.61 -15.75 6.56
CA ILE A 10 1.46 -14.82 6.54
C ILE A 10 0.81 -14.85 5.16
N GLY A 11 -0.50 -14.65 5.12
CA GLY A 11 -1.27 -14.40 3.91
C GLY A 11 -1.65 -12.94 3.85
N ILE A 12 -1.45 -12.30 2.70
CA ILE A 12 -1.84 -10.92 2.46
C ILE A 12 -2.80 -10.89 1.27
N ASP A 13 -3.99 -10.32 1.48
CA ASP A 13 -4.83 -9.86 0.39
C ASP A 13 -4.51 -8.38 0.12
N LEU A 14 -3.81 -8.12 -0.98
CA LEU A 14 -3.56 -6.77 -1.45
C LEU A 14 -4.73 -6.32 -2.31
N GLY A 15 -5.80 -5.82 -1.70
CA GLY A 15 -6.99 -5.35 -2.41
C GLY A 15 -6.82 -3.96 -3.02
N THR A 16 -7.82 -3.53 -3.81
CA THR A 16 -7.77 -2.23 -4.49
C THR A 16 -7.96 -1.07 -3.51
N THR A 17 -8.97 -1.17 -2.63
CA THR A 17 -9.32 -0.12 -1.66
C THR A 17 -8.88 -0.47 -0.24
N TYR A 18 -8.91 -1.75 0.10
CA TYR A 18 -8.55 -2.28 1.42
C TYR A 18 -7.70 -3.52 1.25
N SER A 19 -6.72 -3.68 2.13
CA SER A 19 -5.87 -4.86 2.24
C SER A 19 -6.07 -5.51 3.60
N CYS A 20 -5.84 -6.82 3.69
CA CYS A 20 -5.87 -7.54 4.94
C CYS A 20 -4.65 -8.46 5.07
N VAL A 21 -4.31 -8.80 6.31
CA VAL A 21 -3.23 -9.73 6.61
C VAL A 21 -3.72 -10.75 7.65
N GLY A 22 -3.38 -12.01 7.40
CA GLY A 22 -3.76 -13.12 8.26
C GLY A 22 -2.63 -14.11 8.43
N VAL A 23 -2.77 -14.96 9.44
CA VAL A 23 -1.82 -16.01 9.80
C VAL A 23 -2.58 -17.31 10.07
N TRP A 24 -1.98 -18.44 9.69
CA TRP A 24 -2.46 -19.76 10.14
C TRP A 24 -1.74 -20.15 11.42
N GLN A 25 -2.46 -20.22 12.53
CA GLN A 25 -1.93 -20.68 13.82
C GLN A 25 -3.03 -21.33 14.66
N ASN A 26 -2.66 -22.25 15.55
CA ASN A 26 -3.62 -22.97 16.41
C ASN A 26 -4.75 -23.65 15.61
N ASP A 27 -4.39 -24.27 14.48
CA ASP A 27 -5.31 -24.94 13.54
C ASP A 27 -6.47 -24.08 13.02
N ARG A 28 -6.26 -22.76 12.94
CA ARG A 28 -7.23 -21.82 12.36
C ARG A 28 -6.55 -20.65 11.65
N VAL A 29 -7.32 -19.97 10.81
CA VAL A 29 -6.95 -18.66 10.26
C VAL A 29 -7.28 -17.58 11.27
N GLU A 30 -6.33 -16.71 11.56
CA GLU A 30 -6.53 -15.50 12.35
C GLU A 30 -6.24 -14.27 11.48
N ILE A 31 -7.22 -13.36 11.40
CA ILE A 31 -7.07 -12.07 10.72
C ILE A 31 -6.53 -11.05 11.73
N ILE A 32 -5.40 -10.45 11.39
CA ILE A 32 -4.66 -9.57 12.29
C ILE A 32 -5.25 -8.15 12.19
N ALA A 33 -5.58 -7.57 13.33
CA ALA A 33 -6.03 -6.19 13.40
C ALA A 33 -4.83 -5.23 13.33
N ASN A 34 -5.01 -4.07 12.68
CA ASN A 34 -4.01 -3.02 12.66
C ASN A 34 -3.94 -2.25 13.99
N ASP A 35 -3.09 -1.23 14.05
CA ASP A 35 -2.87 -0.34 15.19
C ASP A 35 -4.12 0.44 15.63
N GLN A 36 -5.15 0.53 14.80
CA GLN A 36 -6.46 1.11 15.12
C GLN A 36 -7.52 0.06 15.51
N GLY A 37 -7.16 -1.22 15.54
CA GLY A 37 -8.09 -2.32 15.82
C GLY A 37 -8.89 -2.79 14.59
N ASN A 38 -8.61 -2.29 13.39
CA ASN A 38 -9.31 -2.66 12.17
C ASN A 38 -8.70 -3.92 11.54
N ARG A 39 -9.54 -4.88 11.11
CA ARG A 39 -9.11 -6.11 10.41
C ARG A 39 -8.79 -5.93 8.92
N THR A 40 -9.03 -4.74 8.40
CA THR A 40 -8.70 -4.34 7.03
C THR A 40 -8.09 -2.96 7.08
N THR A 41 -7.03 -2.74 6.32
CA THR A 41 -6.34 -1.44 6.26
C THR A 41 -6.55 -0.83 4.89
N PRO A 42 -6.92 0.47 4.78
CA PRO A 42 -7.03 1.14 3.50
C PRO A 42 -5.75 1.01 2.65
N SER A 43 -5.89 0.75 1.36
CA SER A 43 -4.77 0.68 0.41
C SER A 43 -4.42 2.09 -0.11
N TYR A 44 -4.12 2.97 0.84
CA TYR A 44 -3.85 4.39 0.63
C TYR A 44 -2.42 4.70 1.05
N VAL A 45 -1.72 5.50 0.26
CA VAL A 45 -0.39 6.03 0.57
C VAL A 45 -0.41 7.53 0.36
N ALA A 46 -0.12 8.28 1.41
CA ALA A 46 -0.08 9.72 1.40
C ALA A 46 1.34 10.22 1.61
N PHE A 47 1.71 11.26 0.86
CA PHE A 47 2.99 11.91 0.95
C PHE A 47 2.80 13.32 1.49
N THR A 48 3.57 13.67 2.53
CA THR A 48 3.57 14.99 3.16
C THR A 48 4.97 15.61 3.10
N ASP A 49 5.13 16.82 3.60
CA ASP A 49 6.44 17.47 3.67
C ASP A 49 7.38 16.82 4.69
N THR A 50 6.86 16.01 5.61
CA THR A 50 7.61 15.42 6.72
C THR A 50 7.75 13.91 6.57
N GLU A 51 6.68 13.24 6.19
CA GLU A 51 6.59 11.79 6.28
C GLU A 51 5.65 11.18 5.23
N ARG A 52 5.64 9.85 5.20
CA ARG A 52 4.73 9.07 4.38
C ARG A 52 3.76 8.35 5.29
N LEU A 53 2.48 8.59 5.06
CA LEU A 53 1.39 7.95 5.79
C LEU A 53 0.84 6.80 4.95
N ILE A 54 0.45 5.69 5.60
CA ILE A 54 -0.08 4.50 4.93
C ILE A 54 -1.29 4.02 5.72
N GLY A 55 -2.33 3.53 5.03
CA GLY A 55 -3.51 2.97 5.69
C GLY A 55 -4.50 4.02 6.16
N ASP A 56 -5.01 3.84 7.38
CA ASP A 56 -6.03 4.72 7.96
C ASP A 56 -5.56 6.17 8.05
N ALA A 57 -4.29 6.40 8.44
CA ALA A 57 -3.71 7.74 8.50
C ALA A 57 -3.71 8.45 7.13
N ALA A 58 -3.38 7.73 6.05
CA ALA A 58 -3.41 8.27 4.70
C ALA A 58 -4.85 8.57 4.23
N LYS A 59 -5.78 7.66 4.52
CA LYS A 59 -7.19 7.84 4.14
C LYS A 59 -7.83 9.04 4.86
N ASN A 60 -7.54 9.23 6.14
CA ASN A 60 -8.13 10.29 6.95
C ASN A 60 -7.78 11.70 6.47
N GLN A 61 -6.60 11.89 5.87
CA GLN A 61 -6.15 13.19 5.37
C GLN A 61 -6.44 13.43 3.88
N VAL A 62 -7.08 12.49 3.17
CA VAL A 62 -7.31 12.59 1.71
C VAL A 62 -8.04 13.87 1.30
N ALA A 63 -8.97 14.35 2.14
CA ALA A 63 -9.72 15.57 1.86
C ALA A 63 -8.84 16.83 1.91
N MET A 64 -7.80 16.84 2.74
CA MET A 64 -6.88 17.98 2.93
C MET A 64 -5.69 17.92 1.98
N ASN A 65 -5.26 16.73 1.58
CA ASN A 65 -4.11 16.51 0.72
C ASN A 65 -4.45 15.50 -0.41
N PRO A 66 -5.41 15.82 -1.29
CA PRO A 66 -5.91 14.87 -2.28
C PRO A 66 -4.88 14.57 -3.38
N GLN A 67 -4.09 15.56 -3.80
CA GLN A 67 -3.14 15.41 -4.91
C GLN A 67 -1.93 14.53 -4.57
N ASN A 68 -1.57 14.43 -3.28
CA ASN A 68 -0.46 13.59 -2.81
C ASN A 68 -0.94 12.37 -2.00
N THR A 69 -2.23 12.05 -2.07
CA THR A 69 -2.79 10.82 -1.49
C THR A 69 -3.18 9.88 -2.61
N VAL A 70 -2.40 8.81 -2.76
CA VAL A 70 -2.55 7.81 -3.80
C VAL A 70 -3.40 6.65 -3.28
N PHE A 71 -4.38 6.24 -4.08
CA PHE A 71 -5.23 5.07 -3.87
C PHE A 71 -5.48 4.39 -5.21
N ASP A 72 -6.12 3.21 -5.20
CA ASP A 72 -6.43 2.44 -6.41
C ASP A 72 -5.20 2.08 -7.26
N ALA A 73 -3.98 2.10 -6.69
CA ALA A 73 -2.74 1.79 -7.39
C ALA A 73 -2.77 0.41 -8.08
N LYS A 74 -3.52 -0.55 -7.53
CA LYS A 74 -3.75 -1.88 -8.12
C LYS A 74 -4.34 -1.83 -9.54
N ARG A 75 -5.10 -0.79 -9.88
CA ARG A 75 -5.66 -0.59 -11.23
C ARG A 75 -4.59 -0.25 -12.27
N LEU A 76 -3.44 0.24 -11.85
CA LEU A 76 -2.32 0.63 -12.70
C LEU A 76 -1.27 -0.48 -12.88
N ILE A 77 -1.22 -1.47 -11.98
CA ILE A 77 -0.21 -2.54 -12.03
C ILE A 77 -0.36 -3.34 -13.34
N GLY A 78 0.75 -3.52 -14.05
CA GLY A 78 0.80 -4.30 -15.28
C GLY A 78 0.08 -3.66 -16.48
N ARG A 79 -0.39 -2.42 -16.35
CA ARG A 79 -1.06 -1.66 -17.43
C ARG A 79 -0.09 -0.72 -18.14
N ARG A 80 -0.49 -0.32 -19.34
CA ARG A 80 0.16 0.76 -20.09
C ARG A 80 -0.55 2.08 -19.79
N PHE A 81 0.19 3.18 -19.80
CA PHE A 81 -0.36 4.52 -19.63
C PHE A 81 -1.40 4.80 -20.71
N SER A 82 -1.15 4.39 -21.95
CA SER A 82 -2.09 4.55 -23.06
C SER A 82 -3.34 3.66 -23.01
N ASP A 83 -3.44 2.71 -22.06
CA ASP A 83 -4.61 1.83 -21.96
C ASP A 83 -5.90 2.65 -21.74
N PRO A 84 -7.00 2.39 -22.50
CA PRO A 84 -8.25 3.14 -22.36
C PRO A 84 -8.83 3.12 -20.95
N SER A 85 -8.66 2.01 -20.21
CA SER A 85 -9.09 1.92 -18.81
C SER A 85 -8.30 2.86 -17.91
N VAL A 86 -6.97 2.98 -18.11
CA VAL A 86 -6.12 3.89 -17.34
C VAL A 86 -6.51 5.34 -17.64
N GLN A 87 -6.69 5.68 -18.92
CA GLN A 87 -7.13 7.03 -19.33
C GLN A 87 -8.52 7.40 -18.78
N SER A 88 -9.42 6.42 -18.65
CA SER A 88 -10.73 6.62 -18.03
C SER A 88 -10.62 6.80 -16.51
N ASP A 89 -9.87 5.95 -15.83
CA ASP A 89 -9.71 5.98 -14.37
C ASP A 89 -9.01 7.26 -13.92
N MET A 90 -8.00 7.74 -14.67
CA MET A 90 -7.28 8.99 -14.40
C MET A 90 -8.18 10.24 -14.30
N LYS A 91 -9.35 10.24 -14.95
CA LYS A 91 -10.30 11.36 -14.87
C LYS A 91 -10.95 11.49 -13.49
N HIS A 92 -10.91 10.43 -12.69
CA HIS A 92 -11.53 10.34 -11.38
C HIS A 92 -10.53 10.46 -10.23
N TRP A 93 -9.23 10.50 -10.53
CA TRP A 93 -8.18 10.60 -9.52
C TRP A 93 -7.72 12.05 -9.33
N PRO A 94 -7.51 12.49 -8.08
CA PRO A 94 -6.96 13.80 -7.80
C PRO A 94 -5.45 13.89 -8.00
N PHE A 95 -4.73 12.76 -7.94
CA PHE A 95 -3.28 12.69 -8.12
C PHE A 95 -2.90 12.55 -9.59
N LYS A 96 -1.69 13.00 -9.93
CA LYS A 96 -1.21 13.03 -11.30
C LYS A 96 -0.58 11.70 -11.70
N VAL A 97 -0.93 11.21 -12.89
CA VAL A 97 -0.27 10.07 -13.54
C VAL A 97 0.28 10.53 -14.89
N VAL A 98 1.52 10.16 -15.22
CA VAL A 98 2.22 10.55 -16.45
C VAL A 98 2.78 9.31 -17.16
N PRO A 99 3.03 9.37 -18.48
CA PRO A 99 3.73 8.30 -19.18
C PRO A 99 5.19 8.24 -18.74
N GLY A 100 5.64 7.04 -18.36
CA GLY A 100 7.02 6.72 -18.07
C GLY A 100 7.69 5.92 -19.20
N PRO A 101 8.90 5.38 -18.95
CA PRO A 101 9.60 4.51 -19.88
C PRO A 101 8.73 3.32 -20.32
N ALA A 102 8.80 2.95 -21.60
CA ALA A 102 8.02 1.88 -22.20
C ALA A 102 6.49 2.01 -22.01
N ASP A 103 6.00 3.26 -21.91
CA ASP A 103 4.59 3.58 -21.71
C ASP A 103 4.02 3.04 -20.39
N LYS A 104 4.86 2.89 -19.36
CA LYS A 104 4.42 2.51 -18.01
C LYS A 104 3.79 3.71 -17.30
N PRO A 105 2.62 3.60 -16.66
CA PRO A 105 2.05 4.70 -15.87
C PRO A 105 2.93 5.00 -14.64
N VAL A 106 3.23 6.28 -14.44
CA VAL A 106 4.04 6.78 -13.33
C VAL A 106 3.23 7.79 -12.54
N ILE A 107 3.12 7.57 -11.24
CA ILE A 107 2.39 8.42 -10.30
C ILE A 107 3.34 9.53 -9.83
N VAL A 108 2.87 10.77 -9.87
CA VAL A 108 3.66 11.96 -9.51
C VAL A 108 3.05 12.60 -8.28
N VAL A 109 3.87 12.80 -7.25
CA VAL A 109 3.48 13.39 -5.96
C VAL A 109 4.55 14.36 -5.49
N GLN A 110 4.18 15.33 -4.66
CA GLN A 110 5.12 16.14 -3.90
C GLN A 110 5.41 15.45 -2.57
N TYR A 111 6.68 15.27 -2.26
CA TYR A 111 7.13 14.67 -1.02
C TYR A 111 8.39 15.38 -0.52
N LYS A 112 8.35 15.91 0.70
CA LYS A 112 9.44 16.70 1.30
C LYS A 112 9.90 17.88 0.42
N GLY A 113 8.95 18.60 -0.16
CA GLY A 113 9.22 19.74 -1.04
C GLY A 113 9.77 19.39 -2.43
N GLU A 114 9.88 18.10 -2.78
CA GLU A 114 10.40 17.64 -4.08
C GLU A 114 9.36 16.81 -4.85
N GLU A 115 9.37 16.94 -6.18
CA GLU A 115 8.56 16.08 -7.04
C GLU A 115 9.17 14.68 -7.04
N LYS A 116 8.38 13.70 -6.64
CA LYS A 116 8.73 12.28 -6.67
C LYS A 116 7.84 11.53 -7.64
N LYS A 117 8.45 10.54 -8.28
CA LYS A 117 7.83 9.67 -9.28
C LYS A 117 7.87 8.25 -8.76
N PHE A 118 6.73 7.60 -8.71
CA PHE A 118 6.59 6.22 -8.25
C PHE A 118 5.85 5.39 -9.29
N SER A 119 6.28 4.15 -9.44
CA SER A 119 5.52 3.13 -10.12
C SER A 119 4.37 2.62 -9.24
N ALA A 120 3.34 2.02 -9.85
CA ALA A 120 2.23 1.43 -9.12
C ALA A 120 2.67 0.30 -8.17
N GLU A 121 3.73 -0.42 -8.54
CA GLU A 121 4.34 -1.48 -7.75
C GLU A 121 5.06 -0.94 -6.52
N GLU A 122 5.72 0.22 -6.61
CA GLU A 122 6.31 0.89 -5.44
C GLU A 122 5.25 1.40 -4.47
N ILE A 123 4.13 1.95 -4.96
CA ILE A 123 3.01 2.32 -4.07
C ILE A 123 2.43 1.08 -3.39
N SER A 124 2.28 -0.02 -4.14
CA SER A 124 1.79 -1.28 -3.61
C SER A 124 2.75 -1.91 -2.60
N SER A 125 4.07 -1.78 -2.83
CA SER A 125 5.07 -2.28 -1.89
C SER A 125 5.03 -1.53 -0.56
N MET A 126 4.72 -0.22 -0.56
CA MET A 126 4.51 0.54 0.68
C MET A 126 3.32 -0.01 1.47
N VAL A 127 2.21 -0.35 0.80
CA VAL A 127 1.06 -1.01 1.45
C VAL A 127 1.45 -2.39 2.00
N LEU A 128 2.20 -3.19 1.24
CA LEU A 128 2.72 -4.48 1.69
C LEU A 128 3.65 -4.35 2.90
N THR A 129 4.49 -3.31 2.96
CA THR A 129 5.33 -3.02 4.12
C THR A 129 4.47 -2.76 5.35
N LYS A 130 3.40 -1.96 5.25
CA LYS A 130 2.47 -1.76 6.38
C LYS A 130 1.78 -3.07 6.78
N MET A 131 1.42 -3.95 5.84
CA MET A 131 0.83 -5.26 6.16
C MET A 131 1.82 -6.16 6.89
N LYS A 132 3.09 -6.13 6.48
CA LYS A 132 4.19 -6.81 7.17
C LYS A 132 4.36 -6.27 8.60
N GLU A 133 4.43 -4.96 8.78
CA GLU A 133 4.57 -4.32 10.10
C GLU A 133 3.43 -4.71 11.04
N ILE A 134 2.18 -4.73 10.56
CA ILE A 134 1.01 -5.18 11.32
C ILE A 134 1.18 -6.63 11.77
N ALA A 135 1.63 -7.51 10.86
CA ALA A 135 1.87 -8.91 11.21
C ALA A 135 3.02 -9.07 12.21
N GLU A 136 4.11 -8.31 12.07
CA GLU A 136 5.26 -8.33 12.99
C GLU A 136 4.90 -7.80 14.38
N ALA A 137 4.06 -6.76 14.47
CA ALA A 137 3.54 -6.27 15.74
C ALA A 137 2.71 -7.33 16.48
N TYR A 138 2.01 -8.20 15.74
CA TYR A 138 1.19 -9.27 16.31
C TYR A 138 1.99 -10.55 16.62
N LEU A 139 2.88 -10.97 15.72
CA LEU A 139 3.58 -12.26 15.78
C LEU A 139 4.98 -12.20 16.42
N GLY A 140 5.52 -11.00 16.60
CA GLY A 140 6.92 -10.72 16.88
C GLY A 140 7.73 -10.47 15.59
N PRO A 141 8.94 -9.90 15.71
CA PRO A 141 9.76 -9.51 14.55
C PRO A 141 10.23 -10.72 13.74
N CYS A 142 10.28 -10.56 12.42
CA CYS A 142 10.87 -11.54 11.53
C CYS A 142 12.40 -11.54 11.74
N ARG A 143 12.95 -12.64 12.28
CA ARG A 143 14.42 -12.78 12.43
C ARG A 143 15.03 -13.13 11.07
N GLU A 144 16.08 -12.40 10.70
CA GLU A 144 16.90 -12.63 9.49
C GLU A 144 17.63 -13.98 9.53
#